data_AF-A0A6G2PQS4-F1
#
_entry.id   AF-A0A6G2PQS4-F1
#
_cell.length_a   1.000
_cell.length_b   1.000
_cell.length_c   1.000
_cell.angle_alpha   90.00
_cell.angle_beta   90.00
_cell.angle_gamma   90.00
#
_symmetry.space_group_name_H-M   'P 1'
#
loop_
_entity.id
_entity.type
_entity.pdbx_description
1 polymer ?
#
loop_
_entity_poly.entity_id
_entity_poly.type
_entity_poly.pdbx_seq_one_letter_code
_entity_poly.pdbx_strand_id
1 'polypeptide(L)' 'TARLLRAVGRGEVPAGCGSAVLLDRAAADAVQRIVFTEYGSVTGTR' A
#
# COMPACT_ATOMS: atom_id res chain seq x y z
N THR A 1 -9.22 8.87 -8.89
CA THR A 1 -9.06 8.40 -7.49
C THR A 1 -10.08 7.36 -7.06
N ALA A 2 -11.37 7.47 -7.43
CA ALA A 2 -12.43 6.53 -6.98
C ALA A 2 -12.18 5.03 -7.24
N ARG A 3 -11.43 4.67 -8.30
CA ARG A 3 -11.10 3.27 -8.62
C ARG A 3 -10.24 2.59 -7.54
N LEU A 4 -9.31 3.33 -6.93
CA LEU A 4 -8.41 2.79 -5.91
C LEU A 4 -9.17 2.45 -4.62
N LEU A 5 -9.98 3.40 -4.13
CA LEU A 5 -10.79 3.21 -2.93
C LEU A 5 -11.80 2.06 -3.09
N ARG A 6 -12.37 1.89 -4.30
CA ARG A 6 -13.25 0.75 -4.58
C ARG A 6 -12.53 -0.59 -4.57
N ALA A 7 -11.31 -0.67 -5.13
CA ALA A 7 -10.54 -1.91 -5.13
C ALA A 7 -10.12 -2.30 -3.70
N VAL A 8 -9.52 -1.37 -2.96
CA VAL A 8 -9.05 -1.65 -1.60
C VAL A 8 -10.22 -1.87 -0.64
N GLY A 9 -11.35 -1.18 -0.84
CA GLY A 9 -12.59 -1.45 -0.09
C GLY A 9 -13.17 -2.85 -0.31
N ARG A 10 -12.79 -3.55 -1.39
CA ARG A 10 -13.11 -4.97 -1.65
C ARG A 10 -12.00 -5.93 -1.19
N GLY A 11 -10.92 -5.43 -0.57
CA GLY A 11 -9.74 -6.21 -0.23
C GLY A 11 -8.83 -6.52 -1.44
N GLU A 12 -9.05 -5.88 -2.58
CA GLU A 12 -8.22 -6.04 -3.77
C GLU A 12 -7.03 -5.08 -3.72
N VAL A 13 -5.84 -5.61 -3.93
CA VAL A 13 -4.61 -4.81 -4.03
C VAL A 13 -4.51 -4.24 -5.45
N PRO A 14 -4.22 -2.94 -5.62
CA PRO A 14 -4.03 -2.33 -6.94
C PRO A 14 -2.90 -3.01 -7.73
N ALA A 15 -3.01 -3.01 -9.05
CA ALA A 15 -1.99 -3.58 -9.92
C ALA A 15 -0.61 -2.96 -9.66
N GLY A 16 0.40 -3.82 -9.49
CA GLY A 16 1.78 -3.41 -9.19
C GLY A 16 2.07 -3.19 -7.69
N CYS A 17 1.08 -3.30 -6.81
CA CYS A 17 1.29 -3.23 -5.36
C CYS A 17 1.44 -4.63 -4.75
N GLY A 18 2.44 -4.83 -3.88
CA GLY A 18 2.57 -6.04 -3.06
C GLY A 18 1.69 -6.05 -1.81
N SER A 19 1.23 -4.87 -1.39
CA SER A 19 0.32 -4.67 -0.25
C SER A 19 -0.40 -3.32 -0.39
N ALA A 20 -1.59 -3.21 0.20
CA ALA A 20 -2.33 -1.97 0.33
C ALA A 20 -3.05 -1.95 1.69
N VAL A 21 -2.96 -0.81 2.40
CA VAL A 21 -3.61 -0.61 3.71
C VAL A 21 -4.45 0.67 3.63
N LEU A 22 -5.69 0.62 4.14
CA LEU A 22 -6.53 1.80 4.30
C LEU A 22 -6.34 2.38 5.69
N LEU A 23 -6.17 3.70 5.73
CA LEU A 23 -6.18 4.49 6.94
C LEU A 23 -7.43 5.35 6.95
N ASP A 24 -8.05 5.49 8.11
CA ASP A 24 -9.03 6.55 8.31
C ASP A 24 -8.35 7.93 8.29
N ARG A 25 -9.17 8.99 8.30
CA ARG A 25 -8.66 10.36 8.20
C ARG A 25 -7.71 10.73 9.34
N ALA A 26 -8.05 10.38 10.58
CA ALA A 26 -7.24 10.74 11.74
C ALA A 26 -5.91 9.98 11.73
N ALA A 27 -5.94 8.69 11.38
CA ALA A 27 -4.73 7.89 11.22
C ALA A 27 -3.84 8.42 10.08
N ALA A 28 -4.43 8.78 8.94
CA ALA A 28 -3.71 9.36 7.81
C ALA A 28 -3.04 10.68 8.18
N ASP A 29 -3.71 11.53 8.96
CA ASP A 29 -3.14 12.80 9.44
C ASP A 29 -1.96 12.60 10.42
N ALA A 30 -1.95 11.47 11.13
CA ALA A 30 -0.85 11.10 12.02
C ALA A 30 0.37 10.48 11.28
N VAL A 31 0.23 10.07 10.01
CA VAL A 31 1.36 9.49 9.25
C VAL A 31 2.33 10.59 8.84
N GLN A 32 3.50 10.60 9.48
CA GLN A 32 4.58 11.55 9.18
C GLN A 32 5.66 10.97 8.26
N ARG A 33 5.82 9.65 8.25
CA ARG A 33 6.85 8.95 7.46
C ARG A 33 6.47 7.50 7.23
N ILE A 34 6.75 7.00 6.03
CA ILE A 34 6.69 5.57 5.69
C ILE A 34 8.13 5.11 5.47
N VAL A 35 8.54 4.04 6.16
CA VAL A 35 9.85 3.43 6.01
C VAL A 35 9.66 1.96 5.66
N PHE A 36 10.34 1.52 4.61
CA PHE A 36 10.42 0.11 4.26
C PHE A 36 11.72 -0.44 4.88
N THR A 37 11.59 -1.41 5.78
CA THR A 37 12.74 -2.14 6.31
C THR A 37 12.93 -3.39 5.47
N GLU A 38 14.14 -3.58 4.95
CA GLU A 38 14.53 -4.76 4.16
C GLU A 38 14.28 -6.07 4.93
N TYR A 39 13.60 -7.03 4.32
CA TYR A 39 13.81 -8.45 4.60
C TYR A 39 13.88 -9.21 3.25
N GLY A 40 15.10 -9.39 2.74
CA GLY A 40 15.40 -10.28 1.62
C GLY A 40 15.31 -9.65 0.23
N SER A 41 16.40 -9.79 -0.53
CA SER A 41 16.57 -9.27 -1.89
C SER A 41 15.58 -9.90 -2.87
N VAL A 42 14.78 -9.08 -3.55
CA VAL A 42 14.14 -9.51 -4.81
C VAL A 42 15.18 -9.40 -5.92
N THR A 43 15.82 -10.53 -6.24
CA THR A 43 16.58 -10.66 -7.49
C THR A 43 15.59 -10.73 -8.65
N GLY A 44 15.28 -9.58 -9.24
CA GLY A 44 14.63 -9.54 -10.54
C GLY A 44 15.59 -10.05 -11.61
N THR A 45 15.37 -11.28 -12.10
CA THR A 45 15.91 -11.68 -13.40
C THR A 45 14.96 -11.15 -14.48
N ARG A 46 15.56 -10.62 -15.55
CA ARG A 46 14.92 -9.96 -16.69
C ARG A 46 13.74 -10.73 -17.28
#